data_AF-A0A9P4H3Z7-F1
#
_entry.id   AF-A0A9P4H3Z7-F1
#
_cell.length_a   1.000
_cell.length_b   1.000
_cell.length_c   1.000
_cell.angle_alpha   90.00
_cell.angle_beta   90.00
_cell.angle_gamma   90.00
#
_symmetry.space_group_name_H-M   'P 1'
#
loop_
_entity.id
_entity.type
_entity.pdbx_description
1 polymer ?
#
loop_
_entity_poly.entity_id
_entity_poly.type
_entity_poly.pdbx_seq_one_letter_code
_entity_poly.pdbx_strand_id
1 'polypeptide(L)'
;RKSRSIWTLLREWKWEFTTWFLGTSALVGIVALVVVFRDRPLKDWHFQLRLATLVAVLSQVAQSSLLVSVSFCIDQLKWDWFRKKQRPTSDLDKFDEASRGPNGSIQLLL
;
A
#
# COMPACT_ATOMS: atom_id res chain seq x y z
N ARG A 1 8.72 -29.79 1.32
CA ARG A 1 8.80 -28.55 2.13
C ARG A 1 10.22 -27.97 1.99
N LYS A 2 10.51 -27.24 0.91
CA LYS A 2 11.84 -26.62 0.69
C LYS A 2 11.88 -25.34 1.52
N SER A 3 12.71 -25.30 2.56
CA SER A 3 12.94 -24.08 3.36
C SER A 3 13.52 -23.02 2.42
N ARG A 4 12.68 -22.08 1.95
CA ARG A 4 13.15 -20.95 1.15
C ARG A 4 13.99 -20.09 2.09
N SER A 5 15.25 -19.90 1.73
CA SER A 5 16.23 -19.11 2.51
C SER A 5 15.66 -17.72 2.80
N ILE A 6 15.81 -17.23 4.04
CA ILE A 6 15.36 -15.90 4.48
C ILE A 6 15.88 -14.80 3.52
N TRP A 7 17.05 -14.99 2.92
CA TRP A 7 17.62 -14.09 1.92
C TRP A 7 16.79 -13.98 0.64
N THR A 8 16.15 -15.06 0.20
CA THR A 8 15.26 -15.06 -0.98
C THR A 8 13.93 -14.38 -0.66
N LEU A 9 13.39 -14.61 0.54
CA LEU A 9 12.18 -13.95 1.02
C LEU A 9 12.41 -12.44 1.16
N LEU A 10 13.52 -12.03 1.79
CA LEU A 10 13.90 -10.62 1.89
C LEU A 10 14.09 -9.97 0.51
N ARG A 11 14.65 -10.69 -0.47
CA ARG A 11 14.82 -10.15 -1.84
C ARG A 11 13.49 -9.98 -2.58
N GLU A 12 12.56 -10.93 -2.43
CA GLU A 12 11.21 -10.84 -2.99
C GLU A 12 10.40 -9.71 -2.32
N TRP A 13 10.53 -9.55 -1.01
CA TRP A 13 9.79 -8.57 -0.21
C TRP A 13 10.39 -7.16 -0.21
N LYS A 14 11.60 -6.96 -0.78
CA LYS A 14 12.27 -5.65 -0.83
C LYS A 14 11.39 -4.57 -1.44
N TRP A 15 10.67 -4.90 -2.51
CA TRP A 15 9.77 -3.96 -3.18
C TRP A 15 8.57 -3.60 -2.31
N GLU A 16 7.94 -4.58 -1.67
CA GLU A 16 6.80 -4.40 -0.76
C GLU A 16 7.18 -3.54 0.47
N PHE A 17 8.33 -3.81 1.07
CA PHE A 17 8.83 -2.99 2.19
C PHE A 17 9.12 -1.56 1.75
N THR A 18 9.63 -1.36 0.53
CA THR A 18 9.93 -0.02 0.01
C THR A 18 8.64 0.79 -0.20
N THR A 19 7.62 0.20 -0.81
CA THR A 19 6.32 0.87 -1.04
C THR A 19 5.57 1.12 0.27
N TRP A 20 5.65 0.19 1.22
CA TRP A 20 5.06 0.37 2.53
C TRP A 20 5.76 1.47 3.34
N PHE A 21 7.10 1.48 3.34
CA PHE A 21 7.89 2.51 4.02
C PHE A 21 7.65 3.88 3.41
N LEU A 22 7.60 3.97 2.07
CA LEU A 22 7.28 5.21 1.36
C LEU A 22 5.89 5.73 1.75
N GLY A 23 4.86 4.89 1.72
CA GLY A 23 3.49 5.27 2.11
C GLY A 23 3.41 5.72 3.58
N THR A 24 4.07 5.00 4.48
CA THR A 24 4.14 5.34 5.91
C THR A 24 4.86 6.67 6.14
N SER A 25 5.99 6.89 5.46
CA SER A 25 6.76 8.14 5.56
C SER A 25 5.96 9.35 5.06
N ALA A 26 5.19 9.18 3.97
CA ALA A 26 4.30 10.22 3.45
C ALA A 26 3.18 10.54 4.45
N LEU A 27 2.59 9.53 5.08
CA LEU A 27 1.56 9.71 6.11
C LEU A 27 2.12 10.46 7.33
N VAL A 28 3.30 10.06 7.82
CA VAL A 28 3.99 10.76 8.92
C VAL A 28 4.29 12.20 8.55
N GLY A 29 4.72 12.46 7.31
CA GLY A 29 4.94 13.81 6.79
C GLY A 29 3.67 14.66 6.82
N ILE A 30 2.51 14.10 6.44
CA ILE A 30 1.21 14.80 6.53
C ILE A 30 0.86 15.12 7.97
N VAL A 31 0.97 14.15 8.89
CA VAL A 31 0.66 14.35 10.31
C VAL A 31 1.57 15.43 10.91
N ALA A 32 2.88 15.37 10.62
CA ALA A 32 3.84 16.36 11.07
C ALA A 32 3.52 17.77 10.53
N LEU A 33 3.17 17.88 9.24
CA LEU A 33 2.73 19.14 8.64
C LEU A 33 1.49 19.69 9.36
N VAL A 34 0.47 18.85 9.59
CA VAL A 34 -0.75 19.29 10.27
C VAL A 34 -0.44 19.74 11.70
N VAL A 35 0.41 19.03 12.44
CA VAL A 35 0.79 19.39 13.82
C VAL A 35 1.57 20.70 13.86
N VAL A 36 2.55 20.89 12.97
CA VAL A 36 3.39 22.11 12.95
C VAL A 36 2.58 23.34 12.53
N PHE A 37 1.63 23.18 11.61
CA PHE A 37 0.80 24.28 11.11
C PHE A 37 -0.51 24.50 11.87
N ARG A 38 -0.80 23.69 12.90
CA ARG A 38 -2.03 23.81 13.70
C ARG A 38 -2.16 25.16 14.41
N ASP A 39 -1.05 25.68 14.93
CA ASP A 39 -1.02 26.90 15.75
C ASP A 39 -0.29 28.07 15.07
N ARG A 40 0.05 27.95 13.79
CA ARG A 40 0.75 28.98 13.01
C ARG A 40 -0.20 29.64 12.00
N PRO A 41 -0.25 30.98 11.92
CA PRO A 41 -1.01 31.64 10.88
C PRO A 41 -0.40 31.29 9.51
N LEU A 42 -1.23 30.84 8.56
CA LEU A 42 -0.82 30.53 7.18
C LEU A 42 -0.18 31.72 6.42
N LYS A 43 -0.15 32.90 7.04
CA LYS A 43 0.35 34.16 6.49
C LYS A 43 1.88 34.19 6.34
N ASP A 44 2.63 33.38 7.09
CA ASP A 44 4.10 33.31 7.03
C ASP A 44 4.64 32.32 5.96
N TRP A 45 3.76 31.75 5.14
CA TRP A 45 4.13 30.75 4.14
C TRP A 45 4.55 31.42 2.81
N HIS A 46 5.86 31.49 2.56
CA HIS A 46 6.44 32.14 1.37
C HIS A 46 6.69 31.20 0.16
N PHE A 47 6.28 29.93 0.22
CA PHE A 47 6.45 29.02 -0.91
C PHE A 47 5.37 29.25 -1.99
N GLN A 48 5.72 29.04 -3.26
CA GLN A 48 4.81 29.17 -4.41
C GLN A 48 3.61 28.21 -4.37
N LEU A 49 3.74 27.06 -3.67
CA LEU A 49 2.68 26.05 -3.54
C LEU A 49 1.91 26.25 -2.25
N ARG A 50 0.57 26.20 -2.30
CA ARG A 50 -0.29 26.26 -1.10
C ARG A 50 -0.06 25.01 -0.24
N LEU A 51 -0.08 25.17 1.09
CA LEU A 51 0.00 24.05 2.04
C LEU A 51 -1.05 22.96 1.73
N ALA A 52 -2.26 23.37 1.38
CA ALA A 52 -3.33 22.45 0.98
C ALA A 52 -2.97 21.61 -0.26
N THR A 53 -2.24 22.17 -1.23
CA THR A 53 -1.76 21.44 -2.41
C THR A 53 -0.68 20.43 -2.03
N LEU A 54 0.24 20.79 -1.13
CA LEU A 54 1.26 19.85 -0.63
C LEU A 54 0.64 18.69 0.13
N VAL A 55 -0.32 18.97 1.02
CA VAL A 55 -1.06 17.93 1.75
C VAL A 55 -1.85 17.05 0.78
N ALA A 56 -2.49 17.62 -0.23
CA ALA A 56 -3.21 16.85 -1.25
C ALA A 56 -2.29 15.92 -2.04
N VAL A 57 -1.14 16.42 -2.51
CA VAL A 57 -0.15 15.61 -3.25
C VAL A 57 0.41 14.50 -2.36
N LEU A 58 0.81 14.82 -1.13
CA LEU A 58 1.30 13.82 -0.17
C LEU A 58 0.24 12.77 0.14
N SER A 59 -1.02 13.17 0.29
CA SER A 59 -2.13 12.24 0.53
C SER A 59 -2.33 11.30 -0.65
N GLN A 60 -2.30 11.83 -1.88
CA GLN A 60 -2.40 11.02 -3.09
C GLN A 60 -1.25 10.02 -3.19
N VAL A 61 -0.02 10.44 -2.91
CA VAL A 61 1.15 9.56 -2.92
C VAL A 61 1.03 8.47 -1.84
N ALA A 62 0.62 8.83 -0.62
CA ALA A 62 0.42 7.89 0.46
C ALA A 62 -0.65 6.84 0.09
N GLN A 63 -1.81 7.29 -0.41
CA GLN A 63 -2.89 6.39 -0.85
C GLN A 63 -2.43 5.44 -1.96
N SER A 64 -1.81 5.96 -3.02
CA SER A 64 -1.32 5.13 -4.13
C SER A 64 -0.28 4.12 -3.65
N SER A 65 0.69 4.54 -2.82
CA SER A 65 1.76 3.66 -2.33
C SER A 65 1.23 2.53 -1.43
N LEU A 66 0.26 2.85 -0.57
CA LEU A 66 -0.37 1.87 0.31
C LEU A 66 -1.25 0.89 -0.48
N LEU A 67 -2.04 1.37 -1.45
CA LEU A 67 -2.87 0.51 -2.30
C LEU A 67 -2.03 -0.48 -3.11
N VAL A 68 -0.91 -0.02 -3.68
CA VAL A 68 0.03 -0.90 -4.39
C VAL A 68 0.59 -1.97 -3.46
N SER A 69 0.97 -1.59 -2.24
CA SER A 69 1.48 -2.54 -1.24
C SER A 69 0.43 -3.60 -0.87
N VAL A 70 -0.84 -3.21 -0.73
CA VAL A 70 -1.95 -4.14 -0.45
C VAL A 70 -2.19 -5.09 -1.62
N SER A 71 -2.14 -4.61 -2.86
CA SER A 71 -2.31 -5.44 -4.05
C SER A 71 -1.26 -6.56 -4.12
N PHE A 72 0.01 -6.23 -3.86
CA PHE A 72 1.09 -7.22 -3.77
C PHE A 72 0.87 -8.24 -2.65
N CYS A 73 0.39 -7.82 -1.48
CA CYS A 73 0.05 -8.73 -0.38
C CYS A 73 -1.06 -9.73 -0.77
N ILE A 74 -2.08 -9.29 -1.52
CA ILE A 74 -3.17 -10.16 -2.01
C ILE A 74 -2.63 -11.16 -3.04
N ASP A 75 -1.78 -10.70 -3.97
CA ASP A 75 -1.13 -11.57 -4.94
C ASP A 75 -0.25 -12.63 -4.28
N GLN A 76 0.38 -12.31 -3.15
CA GLN A 76 1.15 -13.27 -2.37
C GLN A 76 0.25 -14.24 -1.59
N LEU A 77 -0.88 -13.75 -1.05
CA LEU A 77 -1.88 -14.57 -0.37
C LEU A 77 -2.51 -15.62 -1.30
N LYS A 78 -2.70 -15.28 -2.58
CA LYS A 78 -3.13 -16.21 -3.64
C LYS A 78 -2.27 -17.48 -3.64
N TRP A 79 -0.94 -17.33 -3.60
CA TRP A 79 -0.03 -18.48 -3.63
C TRP A 79 -0.05 -19.30 -2.34
N ASP A 80 -0.27 -18.68 -1.18
CA ASP A 80 -0.45 -19.40 0.09
C ASP A 80 -1.75 -20.23 0.07
N TRP A 81 -2.83 -19.67 -0.50
CA TRP A 81 -4.12 -20.35 -0.64
C TRP A 81 -4.02 -21.63 -1.47
N PHE A 82 -3.34 -21.57 -2.61
CA PHE A 82 -3.13 -22.73 -3.50
C PHE A 82 -2.09 -23.74 -2.98
N ARG A 83 -1.17 -23.32 -2.11
CA ARG A 83 -0.20 -24.25 -1.48
C ARG A 83 -0.85 -25.21 -0.48
N LYS A 84 -1.96 -24.84 0.13
CA LYS A 84 -2.58 -25.61 1.22
C LYS A 84 -3.40 -26.82 0.74
N LYS A 85 -4.08 -26.73 -0.41
CA LYS A 85 -4.87 -27.82 -1.03
C LYS A 85 -4.98 -27.62 -2.54
N GLN A 86 -5.18 -28.70 -3.30
CA GLN A 86 -5.66 -28.58 -4.68
C GLN A 86 -7.05 -27.97 -4.65
N ARG A 87 -7.19 -26.79 -5.25
CA ARG A 87 -8.42 -25.99 -5.31
C ARG A 87 -8.76 -25.68 -6.76
N PRO A 88 -10.03 -25.43 -7.08
CA PRO A 88 -10.43 -25.03 -8.42
C PRO A 88 -9.68 -23.77 -8.86
N THR A 89 -9.26 -23.74 -10.11
CA THR A 89 -8.55 -22.59 -10.72
C THR A 89 -9.41 -21.33 -10.77
N SER A 90 -10.74 -21.44 -10.66
CA SER A 90 -11.65 -20.29 -10.53
C SER A 90 -11.35 -19.41 -9.31
N ASP A 91 -10.76 -19.97 -8.24
CA ASP A 91 -10.31 -19.15 -7.10
C ASP A 91 -9.18 -18.21 -7.50
N LEU A 92 -8.36 -18.56 -8.50
CA LEU A 92 -7.25 -17.75 -9.00
C LEU A 92 -7.77 -16.41 -9.57
N ASP A 93 -8.83 -16.47 -10.37
CA ASP A 93 -9.46 -15.32 -11.00
C ASP A 93 -10.06 -14.38 -9.95
N LYS A 94 -10.65 -14.94 -8.87
CA LYS A 94 -11.18 -14.14 -7.76
C LYS A 94 -10.08 -13.36 -7.02
N PHE A 95 -8.93 -13.98 -6.77
CA PHE A 95 -7.79 -13.28 -6.15
C PHE A 95 -7.20 -12.21 -7.06
N ASP A 96 -7.14 -12.47 -8.37
CA ASP A 96 -6.61 -11.54 -9.37
C ASP A 96 -7.55 -10.33 -9.58
N GLU A 97 -8.86 -10.55 -9.51
CA GLU A 97 -9.85 -9.47 -9.52
C GLU A 97 -9.82 -8.68 -8.20
N ALA A 98 -9.60 -9.37 -7.07
CA ALA A 98 -9.49 -8.73 -5.76
C ALA A 98 -8.27 -7.80 -5.64
N SER A 99 -7.13 -8.17 -6.23
CA SER A 99 -5.94 -7.31 -6.21
C SER A 99 -6.06 -6.09 -7.12
N ARG A 100 -6.98 -6.11 -8.11
CA ARG A 100 -7.17 -5.04 -9.11
C ARG A 100 -8.30 -4.06 -8.82
N GLY A 101 -9.20 -4.36 -7.89
CA GLY A 101 -10.23 -3.40 -7.56
C GLY A 101 -11.19 -3.76 -6.42
N PRO A 102 -12.02 -2.79 -6.02
CA PRO A 102 -12.97 -2.95 -4.92
C PRO A 102 -14.01 -4.03 -5.20
N ASN A 103 -14.48 -4.16 -6.45
CA ASN A 103 -15.51 -5.12 -6.81
C ASN A 103 -15.04 -6.57 -6.64
N GLY A 104 -13.82 -6.89 -7.09
CA GLY A 104 -13.20 -8.18 -6.83
C GLY A 104 -12.89 -8.41 -5.35
N SER A 105 -12.48 -7.35 -4.63
CA SER A 105 -12.21 -7.44 -3.19
C SER A 105 -13.47 -7.83 -2.40
N ILE A 106 -14.63 -7.26 -2.77
CA ILE A 106 -15.92 -7.59 -2.16
C ILE A 106 -16.31 -9.04 -2.47
N GLN A 107 -16.10 -9.51 -3.72
CA GLN A 107 -16.36 -10.90 -4.11
C GLN A 107 -15.45 -11.93 -3.42
N LEU A 108 -14.30 -11.49 -2.92
CA LEU A 108 -13.40 -12.35 -2.14
C LEU A 108 -13.79 -12.42 -0.66
N LEU A 109 -14.42 -11.36 -0.13
CA LEU A 109 -14.91 -11.29 1.24
C LEU A 109 -16.28 -11.96 1.45
N LEU A 110 -17.12 -11.96 0.40
CA LEU A 110 -18.44 -12.59 0.38
C LEU A 110 -18.36 -14.07 -0.06
#